data_AF-A0A183EIG4-F1
#
_entry.id   AF-A0A183EIG4-F1
#
_cell.length_a   1.000
_cell.length_b   1.000
_cell.length_c   1.000
_cell.angle_alpha   90.00
_cell.angle_beta   90.00
_cell.angle_gamma   90.00
#
_symmetry.space_group_name_H-M   'P 1'
#
loop_
_entity.id
_entity.type
_entity.pdbx_description
1 polymer ?
#
loop_
_entity_poly.entity_id
_entity_poly.type
_entity_poly.pdbx_seq_one_letter_code
_entity_poly.pdbx_strand_id
1 'polypeptide(L)'
;MEILSRWKMRKSSIRTQKISSSSMTQITVLLLIIVSLVRVQCYNPLLRERVWRQRIAGASDDEGKLIALLPQLLRLREELQQPSVAFDNNQDDDEEEYDNEWVVQIVGGPQEAKNIAQAVGYKYIAPMRGFEDIYIFSKDGAYRQKRKADSESTLALRRHKYVVWAEQQRVRKRYKRDDAIGSNFVANDNNHYNDMFNDPFWPDQWNLVCFCA
;
A
#
# COMPACT_ATOMS: atom_id res chain seq x y z
N MET A 1 21.88 -41.52 40.48
CA MET A 1 20.50 -41.87 40.13
C MET A 1 20.09 -40.98 38.96
N GLU A 2 19.94 -41.62 37.81
CA GLU A 2 19.67 -41.05 36.49
C GLU A 2 18.26 -40.49 36.39
N ILE A 3 18.05 -39.34 35.71
CA ILE A 3 16.83 -39.10 34.94
C ILE A 3 17.19 -38.31 33.67
N LEU A 4 17.52 -39.03 32.59
CA LEU A 4 17.56 -38.50 31.23
C LEU A 4 16.16 -38.70 30.60
N SER A 5 15.40 -37.62 30.45
CA SER A 5 14.10 -37.65 29.75
C SER A 5 14.28 -37.65 28.23
N ARG A 6 14.10 -38.85 27.70
CA ARG A 6 14.08 -39.33 26.32
C ARG A 6 12.91 -38.74 25.52
N TRP A 7 13.18 -37.80 24.60
CA TRP A 7 12.20 -37.35 23.60
C TRP A 7 12.15 -38.30 22.42
N LYS A 8 11.02 -38.99 22.26
CA LYS A 8 10.75 -39.95 21.18
C LYS A 8 10.06 -39.22 20.02
N MET A 9 10.81 -38.95 18.94
CA MET A 9 10.30 -38.51 17.64
C MET A 9 9.21 -39.47 17.12
N ARG A 10 8.00 -38.95 16.84
CA ARG A 10 7.00 -39.65 16.01
C ARG A 10 7.19 -39.20 14.55
N LYS A 11 7.72 -40.07 13.71
CA LYS A 11 7.64 -39.90 12.25
C LYS A 11 6.25 -40.37 11.79
N SER A 12 5.42 -39.45 11.30
CA SER A 12 4.19 -39.78 10.59
C SER A 12 4.52 -40.28 9.19
N SER A 13 4.21 -41.55 8.92
CA SER A 13 4.35 -42.20 7.61
C SER A 13 3.24 -41.73 6.69
N ILE A 14 3.58 -40.97 5.64
CA ILE A 14 2.65 -40.57 4.58
C ILE A 14 2.55 -41.77 3.62
N ARG A 15 1.37 -42.39 3.59
CA ARG A 15 1.04 -43.51 2.71
C ARG A 15 0.66 -42.94 1.33
N THR A 16 1.57 -42.99 0.37
CA THR A 16 1.30 -42.59 -1.01
C THR A 16 0.42 -43.66 -1.68
N GLN A 17 -0.81 -43.29 -2.05
CA GLN A 17 -1.66 -44.15 -2.85
C GLN A 17 -1.18 -44.17 -4.29
N LYS A 18 -0.88 -45.37 -4.80
CA LYS A 18 -0.40 -45.62 -6.16
C LYS A 18 -1.60 -45.48 -7.12
N ILE A 19 -1.67 -44.36 -7.83
CA ILE A 19 -2.73 -44.10 -8.82
C ILE A 19 -2.55 -45.10 -9.98
N SER A 20 -3.56 -45.93 -10.22
CA SER A 20 -3.60 -46.91 -11.30
C SER A 20 -3.52 -46.23 -12.67
N SER A 21 -2.74 -46.80 -13.59
CA SER A 21 -2.46 -46.27 -14.93
C SER A 21 -3.71 -46.03 -15.79
N SER A 22 -4.83 -46.68 -15.48
CA SER A 22 -6.11 -46.49 -16.19
C SER A 22 -6.85 -45.19 -15.82
N SER A 23 -6.53 -44.54 -14.70
CA SER A 23 -7.14 -43.26 -14.29
C SER A 23 -6.45 -42.06 -14.96
N MET A 24 -5.14 -42.18 -15.17
CA MET A 24 -4.32 -41.17 -15.86
C MET A 24 -4.76 -40.95 -17.31
N THR A 25 -5.22 -41.98 -18.02
CA THR A 25 -5.69 -41.85 -19.41
C THR A 25 -7.07 -41.21 -19.52
N GLN A 26 -7.94 -41.35 -18.51
CA GLN A 26 -9.25 -40.70 -18.53
C GLN A 26 -9.15 -39.19 -18.28
N ILE A 27 -8.26 -38.77 -17.38
CA ILE A 27 -8.05 -37.34 -17.05
C ILE A 27 -7.45 -36.59 -18.25
N THR A 28 -6.53 -37.22 -18.99
CA THR A 28 -5.92 -36.58 -20.17
C THR A 28 -6.92 -36.41 -21.31
N VAL A 29 -7.83 -37.37 -21.53
CA VAL A 29 -8.90 -37.23 -22.53
C VAL A 29 -9.87 -36.10 -22.17
N LEU A 30 -10.27 -36.00 -20.89
CA LEU A 30 -11.11 -34.90 -20.41
C LEU A 30 -10.44 -33.53 -20.59
N LEU A 31 -9.15 -33.42 -20.28
CA LEU A 31 -8.39 -32.18 -20.50
C LEU A 31 -8.30 -31.82 -21.99
N LEU A 32 -8.13 -32.79 -22.88
CA LEU A 32 -8.11 -32.54 -24.33
C LEU A 32 -9.48 -32.09 -24.87
N ILE A 33 -10.58 -32.63 -24.33
CA ILE A 33 -11.94 -32.20 -24.67
C ILE A 33 -12.18 -30.75 -24.18
N ILE A 34 -11.76 -30.42 -22.96
CA ILE A 34 -11.91 -29.06 -22.42
C ILE A 34 -11.06 -28.06 -23.22
N VAL A 35 -9.81 -28.39 -23.56
CA VAL A 35 -8.93 -27.53 -24.37
C VAL A 35 -9.48 -27.34 -25.79
N SER A 36 -10.12 -28.35 -26.37
CA SER A 36 -10.77 -28.22 -27.68
C SER A 36 -12.06 -27.39 -27.63
N LEU A 37 -12.89 -27.53 -26.59
CA LEU A 37 -14.06 -26.67 -26.39
C LEU A 37 -13.67 -25.20 -26.16
N VAL A 38 -12.62 -24.94 -25.36
CA VAL A 38 -12.08 -23.58 -25.15
C VAL A 38 -11.52 -23.02 -26.46
N ARG A 39 -10.83 -23.82 -27.27
CA ARG A 39 -10.37 -23.38 -28.60
C ARG A 39 -11.53 -23.03 -29.54
N VAL A 40 -12.64 -23.76 -29.52
CA VAL A 40 -13.83 -23.46 -30.34
C VAL A 40 -14.50 -22.14 -29.93
N GLN A 41 -14.50 -21.79 -28.64
CA GLN A 41 -14.97 -20.48 -28.16
C GLN A 41 -14.01 -19.32 -28.46
N CYS A 42 -12.70 -19.58 -28.59
CA CYS A 42 -11.71 -18.55 -28.86
C CYS A 42 -11.43 -18.31 -30.36
N TYR A 43 -11.83 -19.20 -31.28
CA TYR A 43 -11.50 -19.08 -32.71
C TYR A 43 -12.67 -18.60 -33.61
N ASN A 44 -13.82 -18.25 -33.04
CA ASN A 44 -14.97 -17.79 -33.83
C ASN A 44 -15.35 -16.33 -33.50
N PRO A 45 -14.59 -15.33 -33.99
CA PRO A 45 -14.86 -13.91 -33.73
C PRO A 45 -16.21 -13.42 -34.29
N LEU A 46 -16.86 -14.20 -35.16
CA LEU A 46 -18.13 -13.85 -35.81
C LEU A 46 -19.38 -14.14 -34.95
N LEU A 47 -19.27 -14.88 -33.84
CA LEU A 47 -20.39 -15.08 -32.91
C LEU A 47 -20.46 -14.00 -31.83
N ARG A 48 -19.34 -13.35 -31.49
CA ARG A 48 -19.28 -12.27 -30.51
C ARG A 48 -19.84 -10.95 -31.04
N GLU A 49 -19.68 -10.68 -32.35
CA GLU A 49 -20.25 -9.48 -32.98
C GLU A 49 -21.78 -9.55 -33.14
N ARG A 50 -22.37 -10.72 -33.41
CA ARG A 50 -23.82 -10.83 -33.63
C ARG A 50 -24.64 -10.56 -32.37
N VAL A 51 -24.15 -10.98 -31.20
CA VAL A 51 -24.82 -10.74 -29.91
C VAL A 51 -24.72 -9.27 -29.48
N TRP A 52 -23.59 -8.61 -29.74
CA TRP A 52 -23.43 -7.18 -29.48
C TRP A 52 -24.32 -6.32 -30.39
N ARG A 53 -24.49 -6.69 -31.66
CA ARG A 53 -25.38 -5.95 -32.59
C ARG A 53 -26.87 -6.13 -32.28
N GLN A 54 -27.31 -7.28 -31.76
CA GLN A 54 -28.71 -7.49 -31.38
C GLN A 54 -29.11 -6.77 -30.07
N ARG A 55 -28.15 -6.48 -29.17
CA ARG A 55 -28.44 -5.81 -27.89
C ARG A 55 -28.57 -4.28 -28.02
N ILE A 56 -27.89 -3.66 -28.99
CA ILE A 56 -28.00 -2.22 -29.26
C ILE A 56 -29.30 -1.89 -30.01
N ALA A 57 -29.87 -2.84 -30.75
CA ALA A 57 -31.10 -2.64 -31.52
C ALA A 57 -32.41 -2.63 -30.68
N GLY A 58 -32.32 -2.88 -29.37
CA GLY A 58 -33.47 -2.83 -28.44
C GLY A 58 -33.31 -1.81 -27.32
N ALA A 59 -32.31 -0.93 -27.40
CA ALA A 59 -32.05 0.09 -26.40
C ALA A 59 -33.12 1.19 -26.48
N SER A 60 -33.74 1.50 -25.34
CA SER A 60 -34.69 2.59 -25.16
C SER A 60 -34.09 3.92 -25.67
N ASP A 61 -34.95 4.83 -26.16
CA ASP A 61 -34.56 6.15 -26.73
C ASP A 61 -33.62 6.95 -25.80
N ASP A 62 -33.68 6.70 -24.49
CA ASP A 62 -32.83 7.35 -23.48
C ASP A 62 -31.42 6.75 -23.38
N GLU A 63 -31.24 5.45 -23.66
CA GLU A 63 -29.93 4.80 -23.72
C GLU A 63 -29.17 5.19 -25.00
N GLY A 64 -29.90 5.38 -26.12
CA GLY A 64 -29.33 5.89 -27.37
C GLY A 64 -28.77 7.30 -27.20
N LYS A 65 -29.45 8.16 -26.43
CA LYS A 65 -28.96 9.51 -26.07
C LYS A 65 -27.69 9.45 -25.23
N LEU A 66 -27.61 8.56 -24.24
CA LEU A 66 -26.40 8.37 -23.43
C LEU A 66 -25.22 7.90 -24.26
N ILE A 67 -25.44 6.97 -25.20
CA ILE A 67 -24.39 6.47 -26.10
C ILE A 67 -23.92 7.57 -27.05
N ALA A 68 -24.83 8.42 -27.55
CA ALA A 68 -24.48 9.55 -28.40
C ALA A 68 -23.67 10.64 -27.68
N LEU A 69 -23.81 10.76 -26.36
CA LEU A 69 -23.07 11.71 -25.52
C LEU A 69 -21.71 11.20 -25.04
N LEU A 70 -21.42 9.89 -25.14
CA LEU A 70 -20.14 9.31 -24.75
C LEU A 70 -18.91 9.98 -25.38
N PRO A 71 -18.90 10.33 -26.68
CA PRO A 71 -17.76 11.03 -27.28
C PRO A 71 -17.55 12.42 -26.69
N GLN A 72 -18.65 13.11 -26.33
CA GLN A 72 -18.58 14.43 -25.71
C GLN A 72 -18.07 14.35 -24.26
N LEU A 73 -18.54 13.36 -23.49
CA LEU A 73 -18.06 13.11 -22.14
C LEU A 73 -16.60 12.67 -22.09
N LEU A 74 -16.16 11.85 -23.05
CA LEU A 74 -14.75 11.48 -23.19
C LEU A 74 -13.88 12.70 -23.50
N ARG A 75 -14.36 13.60 -24.36
CA ARG A 75 -13.66 14.84 -24.70
C ARG A 75 -13.56 15.80 -23.51
N LEU A 76 -14.66 15.98 -22.76
CA LEU A 76 -14.66 16.78 -21.52
C LEU A 76 -13.73 16.19 -20.45
N ARG A 77 -13.66 14.86 -20.35
CA ARG A 77 -12.72 14.17 -19.45
C ARG A 77 -11.28 14.46 -19.84
N GLU A 78 -10.99 14.45 -21.13
CA GLU A 78 -9.67 14.72 -21.68
C GLU A 78 -9.28 16.19 -21.52
N GLU A 79 -10.23 17.13 -21.66
CA GLU A 79 -10.06 18.55 -21.37
C GLU A 79 -9.85 18.84 -19.87
N LEU A 80 -10.60 18.17 -18.98
CA LEU A 80 -10.36 18.23 -17.53
C LEU A 80 -9.05 17.53 -17.11
N GLN A 81 -8.46 16.72 -17.99
CA GLN A 81 -7.14 16.11 -17.80
C GLN A 81 -6.01 16.88 -18.50
N GLN A 82 -6.29 17.98 -19.21
CA GLN A 82 -5.23 18.88 -19.66
C GLN A 82 -4.79 19.78 -18.51
N PRO A 83 -3.54 19.67 -18.03
CA PRO A 83 -3.01 20.59 -17.05
C PRO A 83 -2.77 21.92 -17.75
N SER A 84 -3.71 22.85 -17.69
CA SER A 84 -3.52 24.23 -18.18
C SER A 84 -2.73 25.10 -17.19
N VAL A 85 -1.78 24.48 -16.51
CA VAL A 85 -0.76 25.16 -15.72
C VAL A 85 0.52 24.48 -16.15
N ALA A 86 1.47 25.24 -16.69
CA ALA A 86 2.85 24.78 -16.78
C ALA A 86 3.29 24.47 -15.35
N PHE A 87 3.06 23.24 -14.92
CA PHE A 87 3.57 22.70 -13.68
C PHE A 87 5.07 22.64 -13.92
N ASP A 88 5.79 23.47 -13.19
CA ASP A 88 7.23 23.48 -13.18
C ASP A 88 7.70 22.02 -13.07
N ASN A 89 8.47 21.54 -14.05
CA ASN A 89 9.02 20.19 -14.07
C ASN A 89 10.14 20.01 -13.04
N ASN A 90 10.25 20.92 -12.06
CA ASN A 90 10.68 20.57 -10.72
C ASN A 90 9.63 19.61 -10.12
N GLN A 91 9.56 18.42 -10.70
CA GLN A 91 9.24 17.22 -9.97
C GLN A 91 10.26 17.21 -8.84
N ASP A 92 9.90 17.79 -7.70
CA ASP A 92 10.44 17.39 -6.42
C ASP A 92 10.15 15.90 -6.37
N ASP A 93 11.06 15.11 -6.93
CA ASP A 93 11.22 13.73 -6.53
C ASP A 93 11.43 13.85 -5.02
N ASP A 94 10.33 13.69 -4.29
CA ASP A 94 10.30 13.49 -2.85
C ASP A 94 11.22 12.29 -2.61
N GLU A 95 12.53 12.53 -2.57
CA GLU A 95 13.53 11.52 -2.34
C GLU A 95 13.14 10.93 -0.99
N GLU A 96 12.59 9.71 -1.02
CA GLU A 96 12.01 9.08 0.16
C GLU A 96 13.12 8.97 1.19
N GLU A 97 13.08 9.87 2.18
CA GLU A 97 14.04 9.91 3.24
C GLU A 97 13.60 8.91 4.31
N TYR A 98 14.52 8.05 4.75
CA TYR A 98 14.22 6.96 5.70
C TYR A 98 15.00 7.15 6.99
N ASP A 99 14.36 6.91 8.14
CA ASP A 99 15.03 6.87 9.44
C ASP A 99 15.65 5.50 9.72
N ASN A 100 16.67 5.43 10.57
CA ASN A 100 17.26 4.16 11.05
C ASN A 100 16.44 3.53 12.20
N GLU A 101 15.12 3.69 12.13
CA GLU A 101 14.18 3.14 13.10
C GLU A 101 13.19 2.22 12.39
N TRP A 102 12.87 1.12 13.04
CA TRP A 102 11.91 0.13 12.57
C TRP A 102 10.81 -0.01 13.59
N VAL A 103 9.58 -0.04 13.09
CA VAL A 103 8.43 -0.45 13.86
C VAL A 103 8.18 -1.92 13.56
N VAL A 104 8.10 -2.73 14.60
CA VAL A 104 7.96 -4.18 14.48
C VAL A 104 6.84 -4.66 15.37
N GLN A 105 5.95 -5.47 14.79
CA GLN A 105 4.92 -6.19 15.53
C GLN A 105 5.42 -7.59 15.87
N ILE A 106 5.53 -7.90 17.16
CA ILE A 106 6.11 -9.14 17.69
C ILE A 106 5.18 -9.77 18.71
N VAL A 107 4.74 -10.99 18.42
CA VAL A 107 3.95 -11.79 19.35
C VAL A 107 4.89 -12.45 20.36
N GLY A 108 4.57 -12.33 21.66
CA GLY A 108 5.39 -12.92 22.74
C GLY A 108 5.92 -11.91 23.75
N GLY A 109 5.54 -10.63 23.62
CA GLY A 109 5.82 -9.61 24.60
C GLY A 109 7.23 -8.99 24.52
N PRO A 110 7.55 -8.06 25.43
CA PRO A 110 8.75 -7.22 25.34
C PRO A 110 10.05 -8.00 25.56
N GLN A 111 9.99 -9.12 26.29
CA GLN A 111 11.15 -9.99 26.51
C GLN A 111 11.59 -10.63 25.19
N GLU A 112 10.63 -11.16 24.44
CA GLU A 112 10.88 -11.81 23.16
C GLU A 112 11.33 -10.78 22.11
N ALA A 113 10.73 -9.59 22.11
CA ALA A 113 11.15 -8.49 21.26
C ALA A 113 12.64 -8.13 21.47
N LYS A 114 13.11 -8.07 22.73
CA LYS A 114 14.53 -7.82 23.03
C LYS A 114 15.43 -8.95 22.53
N ASN A 115 15.02 -10.20 22.72
CA ASN A 115 15.78 -11.36 22.25
C ASN A 115 15.92 -11.35 20.73
N ILE A 116 14.84 -11.05 20.01
CA ILE A 116 14.82 -10.99 18.55
C ILE A 116 15.68 -9.84 18.04
N ALA A 117 15.56 -8.65 18.65
CA ALA A 117 16.38 -7.51 18.29
C ALA A 117 17.87 -7.88 18.38
N GLN A 118 18.31 -8.45 19.51
CA GLN A 118 19.68 -8.87 19.71
C GLN A 118 20.12 -9.97 18.72
N ALA A 119 19.27 -10.95 18.44
CA ALA A 119 19.57 -12.04 17.53
C ALA A 119 19.76 -11.59 16.06
N VAL A 120 19.00 -10.58 15.62
CA VAL A 120 19.06 -10.06 14.25
C VAL A 120 20.08 -8.93 14.11
N GLY A 121 20.60 -8.39 15.22
CA GLY A 121 21.58 -7.29 15.22
C GLY A 121 20.94 -5.90 15.22
N TYR A 122 19.75 -5.78 15.80
CA TYR A 122 19.05 -4.53 16.08
C TYR A 122 19.09 -4.20 17.58
N LYS A 123 18.91 -2.93 17.91
CA LYS A 123 18.77 -2.44 19.27
C LYS A 123 17.30 -2.22 19.60
N TYR A 124 16.82 -2.84 20.68
CA TYR A 124 15.50 -2.54 21.23
C TYR A 124 15.50 -1.14 21.85
N ILE A 125 14.57 -0.27 21.46
CA ILE A 125 14.41 1.07 22.05
C ILE A 125 13.31 1.04 23.11
N ALA A 126 12.06 0.84 22.69
CA ALA A 126 10.88 1.02 23.52
C ALA A 126 9.65 0.29 22.94
N PRO A 127 8.65 -0.03 23.78
CA PRO A 127 7.33 -0.40 23.28
C PRO A 127 6.60 0.83 22.75
N MET A 128 5.79 0.65 21.71
CA MET A 128 4.98 1.74 21.18
C MET A 128 3.80 2.03 22.12
N ARG A 129 3.64 3.29 22.51
CA ARG A 129 2.59 3.69 23.46
C ARG A 129 1.21 3.54 22.83
N GLY A 130 0.31 2.84 23.52
CA GLY A 130 -1.08 2.65 23.07
C GLY A 130 -1.29 1.51 22.08
N PHE A 131 -0.23 0.77 21.73
CA PHE A 131 -0.32 -0.40 20.87
C PHE A 131 0.28 -1.62 21.55
N GLU A 132 -0.46 -2.73 21.54
CA GLU A 132 0.00 -4.01 22.08
C GLU A 132 0.92 -4.70 21.07
N ASP A 133 1.96 -5.37 21.57
CA ASP A 133 2.90 -6.16 20.76
C ASP A 133 3.63 -5.37 19.65
N ILE A 134 3.67 -4.03 19.73
CA ILE A 134 4.43 -3.18 18.82
C ILE A 134 5.63 -2.58 19.53
N TYR A 135 6.80 -2.72 18.90
CA TYR A 135 8.08 -2.30 19.44
C TYR A 135 8.86 -1.48 18.42
N ILE A 136 9.70 -0.58 18.93
CA ILE A 136 10.57 0.27 18.13
C ILE A 136 11.99 -0.27 18.26
N PHE A 137 12.59 -0.62 17.12
CA PHE A 137 13.97 -1.05 16.98
C PHE A 137 14.79 0.03 16.28
N SER A 138 16.07 0.13 16.63
CA SER A 138 17.04 0.96 15.92
C SER A 138 18.20 0.12 15.43
N LYS A 139 18.79 0.51 14.31
CA LYS A 139 20.02 -0.10 13.81
C LYS A 139 21.15 0.92 13.92
N ASP A 140 22.23 0.51 14.59
CA ASP A 140 23.44 1.32 14.66
C ASP A 140 24.04 1.42 13.25
N GLY A 141 24.13 2.65 12.73
CA GLY A 141 24.64 2.92 11.39
C GLY A 141 25.36 4.25 11.34
N ALA A 142 26.55 4.26 10.72
CA ALA A 142 27.31 5.49 10.50
C ALA A 142 26.62 6.37 9.44
N TYR A 143 26.12 7.55 9.85
CA TYR A 143 25.77 8.76 9.08
C TYR A 143 24.87 8.64 7.81
N ARG A 144 24.58 7.45 7.27
CA ARG A 144 23.71 7.23 6.10
C ARG A 144 22.22 7.21 6.51
N GLN A 145 21.81 8.16 7.34
CA GLN A 145 20.54 8.24 8.08
C GLN A 145 19.30 8.51 7.21
N LYS A 146 19.39 8.38 5.88
CA LYS A 146 18.36 8.84 4.94
C LYS A 146 18.04 7.84 3.84
N ARG A 147 18.63 6.64 3.88
CA ARG A 147 18.48 5.64 2.82
C ARG A 147 17.61 4.48 3.28
N LYS A 148 16.86 3.94 2.33
CA LYS A 148 16.17 2.67 2.50
C LYS A 148 17.16 1.61 2.99
N ALA A 149 16.76 0.89 4.01
CA ALA A 149 17.55 -0.17 4.58
C ALA A 149 17.88 -1.25 3.56
N ASP A 150 19.03 -1.91 3.77
CA ASP A 150 19.37 -3.08 2.98
C ASP A 150 18.28 -4.15 3.12
N SER A 151 17.91 -4.69 1.95
CA SER A 151 16.88 -5.70 1.79
C SER A 151 17.11 -6.90 2.70
N GLU A 152 18.37 -7.32 2.88
CA GLU A 152 18.73 -8.48 3.70
C GLU A 152 18.39 -8.29 5.18
N SER A 153 18.71 -7.12 5.74
CA SER A 153 18.49 -6.86 7.17
C SER A 153 17.02 -6.78 7.56
N THR A 154 16.21 -6.11 6.73
CA THR A 154 14.76 -6.07 6.94
C THR A 154 14.13 -7.43 6.67
N LEU A 155 14.67 -8.20 5.71
CA LEU A 155 14.22 -9.55 5.42
C LEU A 155 14.50 -10.52 6.57
N ALA A 156 15.63 -10.38 7.28
CA ALA A 156 15.95 -11.18 8.45
C ALA A 156 14.93 -10.98 9.58
N LEU A 157 14.51 -9.74 9.85
CA LEU A 157 13.42 -9.44 10.79
C LEU A 157 12.11 -10.12 10.34
N ARG A 158 11.71 -9.92 9.08
CA ARG A 158 10.45 -10.46 8.54
C ARG A 158 10.39 -11.98 8.47
N ARG A 159 11.54 -12.67 8.45
CA ARG A 159 11.62 -14.13 8.45
C ARG A 159 11.50 -14.75 9.84
N HIS A 160 11.60 -13.94 10.90
CA HIS A 160 11.52 -14.47 12.26
C HIS A 160 10.09 -14.92 12.59
N LYS A 161 9.94 -16.11 13.18
CA LYS A 161 8.62 -16.76 13.41
C LYS A 161 7.62 -15.96 14.25
N TYR A 162 8.12 -15.07 15.12
CA TYR A 162 7.30 -14.27 16.02
C TYR A 162 7.04 -12.85 15.50
N VAL A 163 7.69 -12.46 14.39
CA VAL A 163 7.50 -11.16 13.76
C VAL A 163 6.36 -11.28 12.77
N VAL A 164 5.28 -10.53 13.00
CA VAL A 164 4.12 -10.49 12.10
C VAL A 164 4.36 -9.47 10.99
N TRP A 165 4.89 -8.31 11.37
CA TRP A 165 5.14 -7.19 10.48
C TRP A 165 6.35 -6.39 10.97
N ALA A 166 7.11 -5.85 10.02
CA ALA A 166 8.27 -5.01 10.30
C ALA A 166 8.44 -4.01 9.17
N GLU A 167 8.52 -2.72 9.51
CA GLU A 167 8.68 -1.65 8.53
C GLU A 167 9.61 -0.56 9.05
N GLN A 168 10.39 0.01 8.15
CA GLN A 168 11.29 1.13 8.43
C GLN A 168 10.50 2.44 8.42
N GLN A 169 10.76 3.30 9.40
CA GLN A 169 10.16 4.62 9.47
C GLN A 169 10.64 5.50 8.31
N ARG A 170 9.70 6.25 7.71
CA ARG A 170 9.97 7.20 6.62
C ARG A 170 9.82 8.63 7.13
N VAL A 171 10.77 9.48 6.77
CA VAL A 171 10.72 10.92 7.00
C VAL A 171 9.88 11.55 5.90
N ARG A 172 8.85 12.29 6.29
CA ARG A 172 8.07 13.13 5.38
C ARG A 172 8.43 14.59 5.61
N LYS A 173 8.87 15.28 4.55
CA LYS A 173 9.06 16.73 4.57
C LYS A 173 7.69 17.39 4.72
N ARG A 174 7.59 18.39 5.61
CA ARG A 174 6.38 19.20 5.78
C ARG A 174 6.61 20.57 5.14
N TYR A 175 5.68 20.99 4.31
CA TYR A 175 5.65 22.32 3.70
C TYR A 175 4.52 23.13 4.32
N LYS A 176 4.70 24.45 4.46
CA LYS A 176 3.61 25.33 4.91
C LYS A 176 2.59 25.46 3.79
N ARG A 177 1.31 25.52 4.16
CA ARG A 177 0.19 25.67 3.21
C ARG A 177 0.24 26.99 2.45
N ASP A 178 0.92 27.99 3.00
CA ASP A 178 0.95 29.36 2.48
C ASP A 178 2.02 29.55 1.38
N ASP A 179 3.00 28.65 1.28
CA ASP A 179 4.07 28.74 0.28
C ASP A 179 3.57 28.42 -1.15
N ALA A 180 2.39 27.82 -1.27
CA ALA A 180 1.78 27.46 -2.56
C ALA A 180 0.83 28.54 -3.13
N ILE A 181 0.50 29.59 -2.37
CA ILE A 181 -0.33 30.70 -2.88
C ILE A 181 0.60 31.78 -3.45
N GLY A 182 1.15 31.47 -4.62
CA GLY A 182 1.46 32.42 -5.67
C GLY A 182 2.38 33.60 -5.33
N SER A 183 3.69 33.41 -5.50
CA SER A 183 4.62 34.49 -5.88
C SER A 183 4.36 35.05 -7.30
N ASN A 184 3.11 35.01 -7.76
CA ASN A 184 2.65 35.51 -9.05
C ASN A 184 1.62 36.64 -8.90
N PHE A 185 1.28 37.08 -7.69
CA PHE A 185 0.59 38.36 -7.52
C PHE A 185 1.60 39.48 -7.67
N VAL A 186 1.48 40.14 -8.81
CA VAL A 186 2.12 41.41 -9.18
C VAL A 186 2.30 42.29 -7.95
N ALA A 187 3.56 42.60 -7.63
CA ALA A 187 3.91 43.60 -6.64
C ALA A 187 3.45 44.97 -7.14
N ASN A 188 2.21 45.38 -6.85
CA ASN A 188 1.82 46.77 -7.01
C ASN A 188 0.70 47.21 -6.07
N ASP A 189 0.82 46.89 -4.78
CA ASP A 189 -0.14 47.37 -3.78
C ASP A 189 0.56 47.39 -2.42
N ASN A 190 0.86 48.58 -1.92
CA ASN A 190 1.48 48.80 -0.60
C ASN A 190 0.57 48.43 0.60
N ASN A 191 -0.38 47.49 0.42
CA ASN A 191 -1.39 47.18 1.43
C ASN A 191 -1.78 45.68 1.48
N HIS A 192 -0.92 44.78 1.01
CA HIS A 192 -1.22 43.35 0.90
C HIS A 192 -1.03 42.53 2.20
N TYR A 193 -0.80 43.16 3.34
CA TYR A 193 -0.74 42.46 4.64
C TYR A 193 -2.10 42.38 5.35
N ASN A 194 -3.08 43.19 4.93
CA ASN A 194 -4.36 43.32 5.62
C ASN A 194 -5.50 42.45 5.05
N ASP A 195 -5.26 41.61 4.04
CA ASP A 195 -6.31 40.75 3.46
C ASP A 195 -6.09 39.24 3.67
N MET A 196 -4.89 38.80 4.07
CA MET A 196 -4.60 37.38 4.28
C MET A 196 -5.07 36.85 5.65
N PHE A 197 -5.39 37.74 6.60
CA PHE A 197 -5.73 37.34 7.96
C PHE A 197 -6.76 38.28 8.61
N ASN A 198 -8.01 38.15 8.17
CA ASN A 198 -9.14 38.98 8.59
C ASN A 198 -10.13 38.25 9.53
N ASP A 199 -9.63 37.54 10.54
CA ASP A 199 -10.50 37.00 11.59
C ASP A 199 -10.70 38.05 12.71
N PRO A 200 -11.87 38.70 12.81
CA PRO A 200 -12.13 39.71 13.84
C PRO A 200 -12.15 39.14 15.26
N PHE A 201 -12.29 37.82 15.43
CA PHE A 201 -12.25 37.15 16.72
C PHE A 201 -10.85 36.63 17.08
N TRP A 202 -9.83 36.91 16.26
CA TRP A 202 -8.45 36.53 16.55
C TRP A 202 -7.92 36.99 17.92
N PRO A 203 -8.22 38.22 18.41
CA PRO A 203 -7.79 38.64 19.75
C PRO A 203 -8.37 37.77 20.87
N ASP A 204 -9.52 37.12 20.63
CA ASP A 204 -10.28 36.39 21.65
C ASP A 204 -10.06 34.86 21.62
N GLN A 205 -9.39 34.32 20.60
CA GLN A 205 -9.21 32.87 20.44
C GLN A 205 -8.43 32.20 21.59
N TRP A 206 -7.60 32.94 22.31
CA TRP A 206 -6.80 32.42 23.42
C TRP A 206 -7.57 32.30 24.74
N ASN A 207 -8.81 32.81 24.81
CA ASN A 207 -9.63 32.77 26.02
C ASN A 207 -10.40 31.46 26.15
N LEU A 208 -9.69 30.32 26.14
CA LEU A 208 -10.23 29.10 26.74
C LEU A 208 -10.07 29.23 28.25
N VAL A 209 -11.04 29.89 28.90
CA VAL A 209 -11.15 29.86 30.36
C VAL A 209 -11.40 28.42 30.76
N CYS A 210 -10.40 27.77 31.34
CA CYS A 210 -10.55 26.45 31.93
C CYS A 210 -11.59 26.54 33.06
N PHE A 211 -12.83 26.14 32.78
CA PHE A 211 -13.81 25.88 33.83
C PHE A 211 -13.47 24.53 34.48
N CYS A 212 -12.90 24.59 35.67
CA CYS A 212 -12.83 23.43 36.55
C CYS A 212 -14.20 23.31 37.22
N ALA A 213 -14.95 22.24 36.90
CA ALA A 213 -16.19 21.86 37.55
C ALA A 213 -15.99 20.55 38.31
#